data_AF-N8RPR0-F1
#
_entry.id   AF-N8RPR0-F1
#
_cell.length_a   1.000
_cell.length_b   1.000
_cell.length_c   1.000
_cell.angle_alpha   90.00
_cell.angle_beta   90.00
_cell.angle_gamma   90.00
#
_symmetry.space_group_name_H-M   'P 1'
#
loop_
_entity.id
_entity.type
_entity.pdbx_description
1 polymer ?
#
loop_
_entity_poly.entity_id
_entity_poly.type
_entity_poly.pdbx_seq_one_letter_code
_entity_poly.pdbx_strand_id
1 'polypeptide(L)'
;MAGFTKFCIIFKVTRSESVIEHIINAERYFWECVEKDTPPSVDASESAAKAIQQLYPIHVPLTVEDLSQNETANLMFDKLIKLKEEIQHKQERFDQLKHEIQMMMQDKERAVFANGSVVWKKAKDSISLNTKALLQHQPELIELYPLEKQGSRRFNIYTD
;
A
#
# COMPACT_ATOMS: atom_id res chain seq x y z
N MET A 1 -10.24 -41.68 11.75
CA MET A 1 -11.12 -40.48 11.81
C MET A 1 -10.40 -39.42 12.62
N ALA A 2 -9.83 -38.40 11.99
CA ALA A 2 -9.16 -37.31 12.68
C ALA A 2 -10.17 -36.17 12.90
N GLY A 3 -10.52 -35.91 14.16
CA GLY A 3 -11.41 -34.82 14.56
C GLY A 3 -10.68 -33.48 14.50
N PHE A 4 -11.20 -32.56 13.69
CA PHE A 4 -10.77 -31.16 13.69
C PHE A 4 -11.41 -30.44 14.88
N THR A 5 -10.64 -30.21 15.95
CA THR A 5 -11.07 -29.34 17.05
C THR A 5 -10.88 -27.89 16.62
N LYS A 6 -11.99 -27.22 16.27
CA LYS A 6 -12.01 -25.79 15.95
C LYS A 6 -11.89 -25.01 17.26
N PHE A 7 -10.74 -24.41 17.53
CA PHE A 7 -10.56 -23.52 18.68
C PHE A 7 -11.38 -22.24 18.47
N CYS A 8 -12.31 -21.95 19.37
CA CYS A 8 -13.02 -20.68 19.41
C CYS A 8 -12.16 -19.66 20.13
N ILE A 9 -11.74 -18.59 19.45
CA ILE A 9 -10.96 -17.51 20.06
C ILE A 9 -11.95 -16.52 20.69
N ILE A 10 -11.86 -16.32 22.00
CA ILE A 10 -12.68 -15.35 22.74
C ILE A 10 -11.80 -14.14 23.04
N PHE A 11 -12.13 -12.99 22.46
CA PHE A 11 -11.47 -11.71 22.74
C PHE A 11 -12.33 -10.86 23.69
N LYS A 12 -11.78 -10.49 24.84
CA LYS A 12 -12.41 -9.55 25.77
C LYS A 12 -11.95 -8.14 25.44
N VAL A 13 -12.86 -7.33 24.89
CA VAL A 13 -12.60 -5.90 24.66
C VAL A 13 -12.79 -5.17 25.98
N THR A 14 -11.74 -4.53 26.49
CA THR A 14 -11.79 -3.71 27.70
C THR A 14 -12.22 -2.29 27.35
N ARG A 15 -13.03 -1.67 28.22
CA ARG A 15 -13.38 -0.25 28.08
C ARG A 15 -12.11 0.58 28.24
N SER A 16 -11.81 1.41 27.26
CA SER A 16 -10.74 2.40 27.31
C SER A 16 -11.35 3.78 27.11
N GLU A 17 -11.27 4.62 28.15
CA GLU A 17 -11.88 5.95 28.11
C GLU A 17 -11.21 6.84 27.06
N SER A 18 -9.90 6.70 26.85
CA SER A 18 -9.18 7.44 25.81
C SER A 18 -9.61 7.06 24.39
N VAL A 19 -9.89 5.77 24.14
CA VAL A 19 -10.42 5.31 22.85
C VAL A 19 -11.83 5.85 22.64
N ILE A 20 -12.67 5.85 23.68
CA ILE A 20 -14.03 6.38 23.62
C ILE A 20 -14.04 7.87 23.32
N GLU A 21 -13.22 8.65 24.03
CA GLU A 21 -13.08 10.08 23.80
C GLU A 21 -12.61 10.38 22.37
N HIS A 22 -11.65 9.61 21.85
CA HIS A 22 -11.20 9.73 20.48
C HIS A 22 -12.32 9.46 19.47
N ILE A 23 -13.11 8.40 19.68
CA ILE A 23 -14.25 8.06 18.80
C ILE A 23 -15.31 9.17 18.82
N ILE A 24 -15.67 9.70 20.00
CA ILE A 24 -16.67 10.77 20.13
C ILE A 24 -16.20 12.05 19.41
N ASN A 25 -14.92 12.41 19.56
CA ASN A 25 -14.37 13.58 18.89
C ASN A 25 -14.31 13.39 17.36
N ALA A 26 -13.94 12.19 16.90
CA ALA A 26 -13.95 11.85 15.48
C ALA A 26 -15.37 11.88 14.88
N GLU A 27 -16.37 11.38 15.61
CA GLU A 27 -17.77 11.44 15.22
C GLU A 27 -18.27 12.88 15.10
N ARG A 28 -17.95 13.73 16.08
CA ARG A 28 -18.33 15.15 16.02
C ARG A 28 -17.72 15.85 14.81
N TYR A 29 -16.44 15.62 14.55
CA TYR A 29 -15.75 16.18 13.39
C TYR A 29 -16.37 15.69 12.08
N PHE A 30 -16.71 14.40 11.98
CA PHE A 30 -17.39 13.83 10.82
C PHE A 30 -18.73 14.53 10.55
N TRP A 31 -19.58 14.68 11.55
CA TRP A 31 -20.88 15.34 11.39
C TRP A 31 -20.76 16.82 11.02
N GLU A 32 -19.79 17.53 11.57
CA GLU A 32 -19.50 18.92 11.20
C GLU A 32 -19.11 19.04 9.71
N CYS A 33 -18.30 18.11 9.19
CA CYS A 33 -17.96 18.04 7.76
C CYS A 33 -19.20 17.75 6.89
N VAL A 34 -20.07 16.84 7.32
CA VAL A 34 -21.32 16.51 6.61
C VAL A 34 -22.28 17.71 6.58
N GLU A 35 -22.47 18.40 7.71
CA GLU A 35 -23.35 19.58 7.78
C GLU A 35 -22.84 20.74 6.92
N LYS A 36 -21.51 20.91 6.83
CA LYS A 36 -20.87 21.99 6.06
C LYS A 36 -20.63 21.65 4.60
N ASP A 37 -21.06 20.48 4.14
CA ASP A 37 -20.77 19.95 2.80
C ASP A 37 -19.29 20.10 2.39
N THR A 38 -18.40 19.99 3.39
CA THR A 38 -16.97 20.21 3.21
C THR A 38 -16.26 18.89 3.44
N PRO A 39 -15.57 18.33 2.43
CA PRO A 39 -14.87 17.07 2.61
C PRO A 39 -13.83 17.23 3.73
N PRO A 40 -13.67 16.21 4.60
CA PRO A 40 -12.62 16.24 5.60
C PRO A 40 -11.25 16.37 4.92
N SER A 41 -10.27 16.91 5.65
CA SER A 41 -8.90 17.01 5.13
C SER A 41 -8.44 15.65 4.60
N VAL A 42 -7.89 15.62 3.39
CA VAL A 42 -7.33 14.40 2.81
C VAL A 42 -6.20 13.93 3.74
N ASP A 43 -6.44 12.83 4.43
CA ASP A 43 -5.43 12.15 5.22
C ASP A 43 -4.74 11.06 4.37
N ALA A 44 -3.68 10.46 4.91
CA ALA A 44 -2.96 9.38 4.23
C ALA A 44 -3.68 8.01 4.35
N SER A 45 -4.95 7.99 4.73
CA SER A 45 -5.69 6.74 4.96
C SER A 45 -6.10 6.05 3.66
N GLU A 46 -6.31 4.74 3.72
CA GLU A 46 -6.90 3.99 2.61
C GLU A 46 -8.29 4.51 2.23
N SER A 47 -9.03 5.05 3.20
CA SER A 47 -10.37 5.62 2.99
C SER A 47 -10.31 6.89 2.16
N ALA A 48 -9.37 7.80 2.45
CA ALA A 48 -9.16 9.00 1.63
C ALA A 48 -8.71 8.64 0.21
N ALA A 49 -7.82 7.66 0.05
CA ALA A 49 -7.40 7.18 -1.26
C ALA A 49 -8.59 6.63 -2.08
N LYS A 50 -9.48 5.84 -1.46
CA LYS A 50 -10.71 5.34 -2.09
C LYS A 50 -11.67 6.46 -2.45
N ALA A 51 -11.87 7.42 -1.54
CA ALA A 51 -12.74 8.58 -1.79
C ALA A 51 -12.24 9.40 -3.00
N ILE A 52 -10.93 9.67 -3.10
CA ILE A 52 -10.35 10.38 -4.26
C ILE A 52 -10.59 9.62 -5.56
N GLN A 53 -10.42 8.30 -5.56
CA GLN A 53 -10.69 7.47 -6.75
C GLN A 53 -12.17 7.49 -7.16
N GLN A 54 -13.08 7.53 -6.19
CA GLN A 54 -14.52 7.62 -6.43
C GLN A 54 -14.96 9.01 -6.90
N LEU A 55 -14.33 10.07 -6.39
CA LEU A 55 -14.60 11.45 -6.81
C LEU A 55 -14.10 11.71 -8.23
N TYR A 56 -12.97 11.13 -8.62
CA TYR A 56 -12.35 11.36 -9.92
C TYR A 56 -12.08 10.05 -10.69
N PRO A 57 -13.12 9.29 -11.06
CA PRO A 57 -12.98 7.94 -11.63
C PRO A 57 -12.46 7.95 -13.07
N ILE A 58 -12.79 8.99 -13.84
CA ILE A 58 -12.42 9.13 -15.25
C ILE A 58 -11.31 10.19 -15.35
N HIS A 59 -10.29 9.93 -16.19
CA HIS A 59 -9.34 10.95 -16.61
C HIS A 59 -9.74 11.50 -17.96
N VAL A 60 -9.54 12.80 -18.18
CA VAL A 60 -9.66 13.41 -19.50
C VAL A 60 -8.28 13.32 -20.17
N PRO A 61 -8.12 12.59 -21.29
CA PRO A 61 -6.84 12.52 -21.98
C PRO A 61 -6.41 13.89 -22.51
N LEU A 62 -5.10 14.12 -22.59
CA LEU A 62 -4.47 15.31 -23.18
C LEU A 62 -4.81 16.65 -22.50
N THR A 63 -5.48 16.64 -21.35
CA THR A 63 -5.66 17.84 -20.52
C THR A 63 -4.50 17.97 -19.54
N VAL A 64 -3.97 19.19 -19.42
CA VAL A 64 -2.93 19.54 -18.46
C VAL A 64 -3.46 20.67 -17.59
N GLU A 65 -3.42 20.48 -16.28
CA GLU A 65 -3.68 21.54 -15.32
C GLU A 65 -2.34 22.17 -14.93
N ASP A 66 -2.21 23.48 -15.11
CA ASP A 66 -0.99 24.21 -14.77
C ASP A 66 -1.06 24.76 -13.34
N LEU A 67 -0.36 24.10 -12.42
CA LEU A 67 -0.23 24.52 -11.03
C LEU A 67 1.05 25.33 -10.75
N SER A 68 1.83 25.70 -11.78
CA SER A 68 3.11 26.42 -11.62
C SER A 68 3.00 27.74 -10.85
N GLN A 69 1.86 28.42 -10.94
CA GLN A 69 1.61 29.68 -10.24
C GLN A 69 1.01 29.49 -8.83
N ASN A 70 0.73 28.26 -8.42
CA ASN A 70 0.19 27.97 -7.09
C ASN A 70 1.34 27.65 -6.12
N GLU A 71 1.77 28.66 -5.36
CA GLU A 71 2.87 28.55 -4.39
C GLU A 71 2.68 27.40 -3.39
N THR A 72 1.45 27.19 -2.92
CA THR A 72 1.15 26.11 -1.97
C THR A 72 1.31 24.74 -2.61
N ALA A 73 0.83 24.56 -3.84
CA ALA A 73 0.97 23.31 -4.58
C ALA A 73 2.43 23.00 -4.89
N ASN A 74 3.21 24.01 -5.33
CA ASN A 74 4.64 23.84 -5.58
C ASN A 74 5.40 23.46 -4.30
N LEU A 75 5.12 24.12 -3.17
CA LEU A 75 5.74 23.76 -1.89
C LEU A 75 5.41 22.31 -1.47
N MET A 76 4.18 21.85 -1.72
CA MET A 76 3.79 20.46 -1.47
C MET A 76 4.54 19.50 -2.39
N PHE A 77 4.69 19.84 -3.67
CA PHE A 77 5.41 19.04 -4.64
C PHE A 77 6.91 18.90 -4.30
N ASP A 78 7.57 19.99 -3.92
CA ASP A 78 8.97 19.96 -3.48
C ASP A 78 9.18 19.06 -2.26
N LYS A 79 8.28 19.14 -1.27
CA LYS A 79 8.30 18.26 -0.09
C LYS A 79 8.11 16.80 -0.50
N LEU A 80 7.20 16.54 -1.43
CA LEU A 80 6.91 15.20 -1.92
C LEU A 80 8.13 14.57 -2.61
N ILE A 81 8.85 15.33 -3.44
CA ILE A 81 10.09 14.87 -4.08
C ILE A 81 11.15 14.52 -3.03
N LYS A 82 11.42 15.44 -2.08
CA LYS A 82 12.40 15.20 -1.02
C LYS A 82 12.08 13.96 -0.18
N LEU A 83 10.82 13.76 0.17
CA LEU A 83 10.38 12.56 0.91
C LEU A 83 10.58 11.29 0.10
N LYS A 84 10.32 11.31 -1.21
CA LYS A 84 10.55 10.17 -2.10
C LYS A 84 12.04 9.79 -2.13
N GLU A 85 12.93 10.76 -2.23
CA GLU A 85 14.38 10.55 -2.19
C GLU A 85 14.83 9.98 -0.84
N GLU A 86 14.34 10.53 0.27
CA GLU A 86 14.63 10.00 1.61
C GLU A 86 14.19 8.55 1.78
N ILE A 87 13.00 8.20 1.28
CA ILE A 87 12.48 6.82 1.32
C ILE A 87 13.41 5.91 0.52
N GLN A 88 13.82 6.34 -0.67
CA GLN A 88 14.74 5.57 -1.50
C GLN A 88 16.07 5.32 -0.78
N HIS A 89 16.70 6.35 -0.23
CA HIS A 89 17.96 6.19 0.51
C HIS A 89 17.82 5.31 1.76
N LYS A 90 16.72 5.45 2.50
CA LYS A 90 16.43 4.58 3.65
C LYS A 90 16.24 3.13 3.22
N GLN A 91 15.59 2.91 2.08
CA GLN A 91 15.40 1.58 1.50
C GLN A 91 16.72 0.97 1.04
N GLU A 92 17.56 1.72 0.34
CA GLU A 92 18.91 1.29 -0.08
C GLU A 92 19.76 0.87 1.13
N ARG A 93 19.78 1.69 2.18
CA ARG A 93 20.51 1.39 3.42
C ARG A 93 19.95 0.17 4.14
N PHE A 94 18.62 0.03 4.17
CA PHE A 94 17.97 -1.15 4.74
C PHE A 94 18.36 -2.42 3.99
N ASP A 95 18.34 -2.38 2.65
CA ASP A 95 18.71 -3.52 1.82
C ASP A 95 20.19 -3.85 1.92
N GLN A 96 21.07 -2.86 2.02
CA GLN A 96 22.49 -3.09 2.31
C GLN A 96 22.70 -3.88 3.60
N LEU A 97 22.09 -3.42 4.72
CA LEU A 97 22.20 -4.12 6.02
C LEU A 97 21.61 -5.53 5.97
N LYS A 98 20.48 -5.69 5.26
CA LYS A 98 19.86 -6.99 5.02
C LYS A 98 20.82 -7.94 4.28
N HIS A 99 21.49 -7.47 3.23
CA HIS A 99 22.47 -8.27 2.49
C HIS A 99 23.69 -8.65 3.36
N GLU A 100 24.20 -7.72 4.18
CA GLU A 100 25.29 -8.01 5.11
C GLU A 100 24.90 -9.12 6.12
N ILE A 101 23.68 -9.06 6.66
CA ILE A 101 23.15 -10.11 7.53
C ILE A 101 23.03 -11.44 6.79
N GLN A 102 22.50 -11.44 5.55
CA GLN A 102 22.42 -12.65 4.74
C GLN A 102 23.79 -13.27 4.46
N MET A 103 24.82 -12.44 4.21
CA MET A 103 26.20 -12.91 4.05
C MET A 103 26.74 -13.56 5.33
N MET A 104 26.42 -13.02 6.51
CA MET A 104 26.78 -13.64 7.79
C MET A 104 26.02 -14.95 8.05
N MET A 105 24.74 -15.00 7.64
CA MET A 105 23.90 -16.18 7.76
C MET A 105 24.34 -17.32 6.86
N GLN A 106 24.88 -17.05 5.67
CA GLN A 106 25.29 -18.10 4.71
C GLN A 106 24.14 -19.12 4.50
N ASP A 107 24.39 -20.41 4.73
CA ASP A 107 23.42 -21.49 4.60
C ASP A 107 22.45 -21.65 5.79
N LYS A 108 22.61 -20.83 6.85
CA LYS A 108 21.84 -20.99 8.09
C LYS A 108 20.47 -20.33 7.91
N GLU A 109 19.41 -21.09 8.15
CA GLU A 109 18.03 -20.63 7.97
C GLU A 109 17.63 -19.51 8.95
N ARG A 110 18.21 -19.49 10.15
CA ARG A 110 17.85 -18.56 11.22
C ARG A 110 19.10 -17.99 11.90
N ALA A 111 19.08 -16.69 12.16
CA ALA A 111 20.04 -16.02 13.03
C ALA A 111 19.33 -15.36 14.22
N VAL A 112 19.96 -15.43 15.39
CA VAL A 112 19.46 -14.84 16.64
C VAL A 112 20.43 -13.74 17.07
N PHE A 113 19.88 -12.59 17.44
CA PHE A 113 20.58 -11.41 17.91
C PHE A 113 20.10 -11.07 19.32
N ALA A 114 20.78 -10.15 20.00
CA ALA A 114 20.38 -9.70 21.34
C ALA A 114 18.93 -9.20 21.41
N ASN A 115 18.45 -8.55 20.33
CA ASN A 115 17.13 -7.89 20.29
C ASN A 115 16.13 -8.58 19.34
N GLY A 116 16.39 -9.80 18.87
CA GLY A 116 15.44 -10.48 17.98
C GLY A 116 16.05 -11.59 17.14
N SER A 117 15.34 -12.00 16.10
CA SER A 117 15.80 -13.03 15.18
C SER A 117 15.29 -12.78 13.77
N VAL A 118 16.01 -13.31 12.78
CA VAL A 118 15.62 -13.28 11.38
C VAL A 118 15.60 -14.70 10.82
N VAL A 119 14.70 -14.95 9.87
CA VAL A 119 14.60 -16.23 9.16
C VAL A 119 14.73 -15.96 7.67
N TRP A 120 15.67 -16.64 7.03
CA TRP A 120 15.90 -16.58 5.60
C TRP A 120 15.87 -18.00 5.04
N LYS A 121 14.73 -18.35 4.43
CA LYS A 121 14.50 -19.68 3.85
C LYS A 121 14.18 -19.56 2.38
N LYS A 122 14.64 -20.54 1.59
CA LYS A 122 14.22 -20.68 0.19
C LYS A 122 12.72 -20.97 0.16
N ALA A 123 11.97 -20.21 -0.63
CA ALA A 123 10.58 -20.53 -0.90
C ALA A 123 10.48 -21.89 -1.63
N LYS A 124 9.37 -22.61 -1.44
CA LYS A 124 9.13 -23.85 -2.16
C LYS A 124 9.17 -23.57 -3.66
N ASP A 125 9.89 -24.40 -4.41
CA ASP A 125 9.89 -24.33 -5.87
C ASP A 125 8.45 -24.45 -6.37
N SER A 126 8.00 -23.44 -7.10
CA SER A 126 6.65 -23.37 -7.66
C SER A 126 6.74 -23.22 -9.16
N ILE A 127 5.92 -24.01 -9.87
CA ILE A 127 5.76 -23.89 -11.31
C ILE A 127 4.57 -22.96 -11.51
N SER A 128 4.80 -21.84 -12.18
CA SER A 128 3.75 -20.91 -12.60
C SER A 128 3.59 -20.97 -14.11
N LEU A 129 2.37 -20.70 -14.58
CA LEU A 129 2.07 -20.68 -16.00
C LEU A 129 2.71 -19.44 -16.63
N ASN A 130 3.57 -19.63 -17.63
CA ASN A 130 4.09 -18.52 -18.41
C ASN A 130 3.02 -18.00 -19.36
N THR A 131 2.17 -17.09 -18.88
CA THR A 131 1.05 -16.54 -19.62
C THR A 131 1.50 -15.89 -20.93
N LYS A 132 2.67 -15.25 -20.98
CA LYS A 132 3.18 -14.62 -22.21
C LYS A 132 3.47 -15.65 -23.30
N ALA A 133 4.20 -16.71 -22.96
CA ALA A 133 4.50 -17.79 -23.91
C ALA A 133 3.23 -18.55 -24.33
N LEU A 134 2.33 -18.81 -23.37
CA LEU A 134 1.05 -19.46 -23.66
C LEU A 134 0.22 -18.65 -24.68
N LEU A 135 0.10 -17.35 -24.46
CA LEU A 135 -0.67 -16.47 -25.34
C LEU A 135 -0.03 -16.26 -26.72
N GLN A 136 1.30 -16.43 -26.84
CA GLN A 136 1.96 -16.46 -28.15
C GLN A 136 1.58 -17.71 -28.96
N HIS A 137 1.43 -18.86 -28.30
CA HIS A 137 1.05 -20.11 -28.97
C HIS A 137 -0.47 -20.27 -29.14
N GLN A 138 -1.26 -19.71 -28.24
CA GLN A 138 -2.73 -19.82 -28.20
C GLN A 138 -3.36 -18.46 -27.88
N PRO A 139 -3.42 -17.53 -28.85
CA PRO A 139 -3.97 -16.20 -28.64
C PRO A 139 -5.47 -16.20 -28.34
N GLU A 140 -6.20 -17.20 -28.85
CA GLU A 140 -7.64 -17.42 -28.63
C GLU A 140 -8.04 -17.55 -27.15
N LEU A 141 -7.12 -17.90 -26.27
CA LEU A 141 -7.40 -18.03 -24.83
C LEU A 141 -7.78 -16.70 -24.16
N ILE A 142 -7.33 -15.56 -24.68
CA ILE A 142 -7.75 -14.25 -24.16
C ILE A 142 -9.25 -14.05 -24.35
N GLU A 143 -9.79 -14.50 -25.49
CA GLU A 143 -11.20 -14.34 -25.84
C GLU A 143 -12.07 -15.37 -25.11
N LEU A 144 -11.56 -16.59 -24.91
CA LEU A 144 -12.28 -17.65 -24.21
C LEU A 144 -12.33 -17.46 -22.69
N TYR A 145 -11.30 -16.84 -22.12
CA TYR A 145 -11.16 -16.66 -20.67
C TYR A 145 -10.75 -15.22 -20.30
N PRO A 146 -11.56 -14.21 -20.66
CA PRO A 146 -11.25 -12.84 -20.33
C PRO A 146 -11.34 -12.63 -18.81
N LEU A 147 -10.27 -12.07 -18.24
CA LEU A 147 -10.28 -11.54 -16.88
C LEU A 147 -10.26 -10.02 -16.94
N GLU A 148 -11.45 -9.42 -16.82
CA GLU A 148 -11.58 -7.98 -16.78
C GLU A 148 -10.99 -7.43 -15.49
N LYS A 149 -9.95 -6.60 -15.62
CA LYS A 149 -9.39 -5.83 -14.51
C LYS A 149 -9.63 -4.36 -14.80
N GLN A 150 -10.41 -3.71 -13.95
CA GLN A 150 -10.58 -2.27 -14.05
C GLN A 150 -9.25 -1.56 -13.79
N GLY A 151 -8.86 -0.69 -14.71
CA GLY A 151 -7.71 0.18 -14.53
C GLY A 151 -7.97 1.19 -13.42
N SER A 152 -6.94 1.52 -12.65
CA SER A 152 -6.97 2.62 -11.67
C SER A 152 -6.02 3.72 -12.10
N ARG A 153 -6.35 4.97 -11.76
CA ARG A 153 -5.51 6.13 -12.03
C ARG A 153 -4.23 6.01 -11.21
N ARG A 154 -3.08 6.05 -11.89
CA ARG A 154 -1.77 5.95 -11.26
C ARG A 154 -1.21 7.34 -11.01
N PHE A 155 -0.59 7.52 -9.86
CA PHE A 155 0.14 8.74 -9.53
C PHE A 155 1.63 8.49 -9.73
N ASN A 156 2.21 9.09 -10.77
CA ASN A 156 3.63 9.01 -11.08
C ASN A 156 4.25 10.40 -10.90
N ILE A 157 5.44 10.45 -10.29
CA ILE A 157 6.20 11.69 -10.12
C ILE A 157 7.34 11.68 -11.13
N TYR A 158 7.35 12.71 -11.98
CA TYR A 158 8.44 13.01 -12.90
C TYR A 158 9.14 14.27 -12.40
N THR A 159 10.47 14.24 -12.43
CA THR A 159 11.35 15.38 -12.15
C THR A 159 12.21 15.54 -13.39
N ASP A 160 12.23 16.75 -13.95
CA ASP A 160 13.11 17.08 -15.08
C ASP A 160 14.58 17.23 -14.63
#